data_AF-A0A6G9SJ73-F1
#
_entry.id   AF-A0A6G9SJ73-F1
#
_cell.length_a   1.000
_cell.length_b   1.000
_cell.length_c   1.000
_cell.angle_alpha   90.00
_cell.angle_beta   90.00
_cell.angle_gamma   90.00
#
_symmetry.space_group_name_H-M   'P 1'
#
loop_
_entity.id
_entity.type
_entity.pdbx_description
1 polymer ?
#
loop_
_entity_poly.entity_id
_entity_poly.type
_entity_poly.pdbx_seq_one_letter_code
_entity_poly.pdbx_strand_id
1 'polypeptide(L)'
;MIGQVKVKKPLINSIDQKQWNKLSFMKVIEEKYGIDVAKVAGRIFDWSIEQSMQIEWGKGQICVCFITQFQHQEKIYNFFKVWEDTNVQILPNKLPLEFEHKKTELRQRLQDVIGQSNKLDLSKWNIRLSVLKDELVLNQFLDVLAWFIYEIKLL
;
A
#
# COMPACT_ATOMS: atom_id res chain seq x y z
N MET A 1 -16.12 -1.96 -61.73
CA MET A 1 -15.29 -2.81 -60.84
C MET A 1 -15.64 -2.46 -59.41
N ILE A 2 -16.29 -3.36 -58.69
CA ILE A 2 -16.71 -3.18 -57.29
C ILE A 2 -15.55 -3.67 -56.43
N GLY A 3 -14.82 -2.75 -55.80
CA GLY A 3 -13.76 -3.06 -54.84
C GLY A 3 -14.38 -3.49 -53.52
N GLN A 4 -14.22 -4.76 -53.15
CA GLN A 4 -14.61 -5.28 -51.85
C GLN A 4 -13.74 -4.67 -50.76
N VAL A 5 -14.36 -3.91 -49.84
CA VAL A 5 -13.73 -3.50 -48.59
C VAL A 5 -13.66 -4.72 -47.67
N LYS A 6 -12.45 -5.24 -47.44
CA LYS A 6 -12.19 -6.20 -46.35
C LYS A 6 -12.40 -5.48 -45.02
N VAL A 7 -13.59 -5.60 -44.45
CA VAL A 7 -13.85 -5.27 -43.04
C VAL A 7 -13.05 -6.26 -42.19
N LYS A 8 -11.93 -5.79 -41.61
CA LYS A 8 -11.24 -6.55 -40.56
C LYS A 8 -12.18 -6.63 -39.35
N LYS A 9 -12.67 -7.83 -39.03
CA LYS A 9 -13.29 -8.12 -37.72
C LYS A 9 -12.27 -7.73 -36.63
N PRO A 10 -12.66 -6.95 -35.61
CA PRO A 10 -11.78 -6.73 -34.47
C PRO A 10 -11.62 -8.08 -33.75
N LEU A 11 -10.37 -8.50 -33.58
CA LEU A 11 -9.99 -9.63 -32.76
C LEU A 11 -10.34 -9.29 -31.30
N ILE A 12 -11.41 -9.89 -30.78
CA ILE A 12 -11.65 -9.93 -29.35
C ILE A 12 -10.60 -10.88 -28.76
N ASN A 13 -9.63 -10.31 -28.04
CA ASN A 13 -9.00 -10.85 -26.82
C ASN A 13 -7.79 -9.99 -26.43
N SER A 14 -8.04 -8.75 -26.02
CA SER A 14 -7.18 -8.11 -25.02
C SER A 14 -7.81 -8.42 -23.67
N ILE A 15 -7.12 -9.19 -22.84
CA ILE A 15 -7.43 -9.32 -21.42
C ILE A 15 -7.71 -7.91 -20.90
N ASP A 16 -8.96 -7.63 -20.52
CA ASP A 16 -9.31 -6.39 -19.83
C ASP A 16 -8.34 -6.28 -18.66
N GLN A 17 -7.35 -5.39 -18.78
CA GLN A 17 -6.39 -5.13 -17.72
C GLN A 17 -7.20 -4.51 -16.60
N LYS A 18 -7.68 -5.35 -15.67
CA LYS A 18 -8.44 -4.94 -14.50
C LYS A 18 -7.67 -3.81 -13.82
N GLN A 19 -8.17 -2.58 -13.96
CA GLN A 19 -7.62 -1.43 -13.27
C GLN A 19 -8.17 -1.46 -11.86
N TRP A 20 -7.28 -1.57 -10.88
CA TRP A 20 -7.68 -1.54 -9.48
C TRP A 20 -8.03 -0.12 -9.06
N ASN A 21 -8.98 -0.04 -8.14
CA ASN A 21 -9.34 1.18 -7.44
C ASN A 21 -9.73 0.79 -6.01
N LYS A 22 -9.98 1.79 -5.16
CA LYS A 22 -10.30 1.56 -3.74
C LYS A 22 -11.45 0.56 -3.60
N LEU A 23 -12.55 0.76 -4.31
CA LEU A 23 -13.75 -0.09 -4.19
C LEU A 23 -13.47 -1.54 -4.58
N SER A 24 -12.83 -1.77 -5.74
CA SER A 24 -12.53 -3.12 -6.22
C SER A 24 -11.48 -3.83 -5.36
N PHE A 25 -10.52 -3.09 -4.79
CA PHE A 25 -9.54 -3.62 -3.85
C PHE A 25 -10.16 -4.02 -2.51
N MET A 26 -10.95 -3.13 -1.89
CA MET A 26 -11.60 -3.43 -0.61
C MET A 26 -12.55 -4.63 -0.71
N LYS A 27 -13.29 -4.73 -1.83
CA LYS A 27 -14.17 -5.88 -2.10
C LYS A 27 -13.41 -7.21 -2.08
N VAL A 28 -12.21 -7.26 -2.68
CA VAL A 28 -11.38 -8.48 -2.67
C VAL A 28 -10.93 -8.86 -1.26
N ILE A 29 -10.55 -7.87 -0.45
CA ILE A 29 -10.14 -8.11 0.93
C ILE A 29 -11.34 -8.59 1.75
N GLU A 30 -12.50 -7.95 1.59
CA GLU A 30 -13.73 -8.30 2.30
C GLU A 30 -14.18 -9.73 1.99
N GLU A 31 -14.23 -10.10 0.70
CA GLU A 31 -14.63 -11.43 0.25
C GLU A 31 -13.72 -12.55 0.79
N LYS A 32 -12.42 -12.27 0.97
CA LYS A 32 -11.43 -13.27 1.39
C LYS A 32 -11.16 -13.29 2.89
N TYR A 33 -11.20 -12.15 3.55
CA TYR A 33 -10.69 -11.95 4.92
C TYR A 33 -11.68 -11.27 5.86
N GLY A 34 -12.86 -10.88 5.36
CA GLY A 34 -13.95 -10.30 6.13
C GLY A 34 -13.89 -8.78 6.23
N ILE A 35 -15.04 -8.22 6.61
CA ILE A 35 -15.30 -6.77 6.63
C ILE A 35 -14.34 -6.00 7.54
N ASP A 36 -13.93 -6.56 8.68
CA ASP A 36 -13.06 -5.85 9.62
C ASP A 36 -11.66 -5.60 9.03
N VAL A 37 -11.12 -6.57 8.29
CA VAL A 37 -9.82 -6.41 7.64
C VAL A 37 -9.91 -5.41 6.48
N ALA A 38 -11.02 -5.44 5.74
CA ALA A 38 -11.28 -4.47 4.68
C ALA A 38 -11.41 -3.03 5.24
N LYS A 39 -12.03 -2.85 6.41
CA LYS A 39 -12.09 -1.55 7.10
C LYS A 39 -10.70 -1.03 7.47
N VAL A 40 -9.82 -1.88 8.00
CA VAL A 40 -8.43 -1.50 8.32
C VAL A 40 -7.69 -1.04 7.05
N ALA A 41 -7.75 -1.82 5.97
CA ALA A 41 -7.14 -1.45 4.68
C ALA A 41 -7.71 -0.12 4.16
N GLY A 42 -9.04 0.06 4.29
CA GLY A 42 -9.75 1.29 3.95
C GLY A 42 -9.23 2.49 4.72
N ARG A 43 -9.05 2.35 6.03
CA ARG A 43 -8.56 3.44 6.88
C ARG A 43 -7.11 3.81 6.55
N ILE A 44 -6.24 2.83 6.28
CA ILE A 44 -4.86 3.09 5.84
C ILE A 44 -4.85 3.82 4.49
N PHE A 45 -5.72 3.43 3.56
CA PHE A 45 -5.87 4.12 2.28
C PHE A 45 -6.29 5.58 2.49
N ASP A 46 -7.34 5.82 3.26
CA ASP A 46 -7.87 7.17 3.51
C ASP A 46 -6.85 8.06 4.22
N TRP A 47 -6.18 7.53 5.24
CA TRP A 47 -5.08 8.20 5.91
C TRP A 47 -3.94 8.56 4.93
N SER A 48 -3.62 7.69 3.97
CA SER A 48 -2.57 7.98 2.99
C SER A 48 -2.93 9.20 2.12
N ILE A 49 -4.21 9.30 1.73
CA ILE A 49 -4.73 10.47 1.02
C ILE A 49 -4.69 11.72 1.90
N GLU A 50 -5.10 11.61 3.17
CA GLU A 50 -5.03 12.71 4.16
C GLU A 50 -3.58 13.22 4.33
N GLN A 51 -2.59 12.34 4.27
CA GLN A 51 -1.16 12.69 4.30
C GLN A 51 -0.63 13.25 2.97
N SER A 52 -1.50 13.50 2.00
CA SER A 52 -1.17 13.98 0.65
C SER A 52 -0.21 13.04 -0.11
N MET A 53 -0.30 11.73 0.15
CA MET A 53 0.43 10.74 -0.63
C MET A 53 -0.28 10.47 -1.95
N GLN A 54 0.52 10.22 -2.97
CA GLN A 54 0.01 9.65 -4.21
C GLN A 54 -0.20 8.14 -4.04
N ILE A 55 -1.22 7.62 -4.72
CA ILE A 55 -1.53 6.19 -4.72
C ILE A 55 -1.30 5.63 -6.13
N GLU A 56 -0.39 4.68 -6.24
CA GLU A 56 -0.21 3.86 -7.44
C GLU A 56 -0.86 2.49 -7.22
N TRP A 57 -1.67 2.06 -8.17
CA TRP A 57 -2.28 0.73 -8.16
C TRP A 57 -1.36 -0.30 -8.80
N GLY A 58 -1.28 -1.49 -8.20
CA GLY A 58 -0.69 -2.66 -8.84
C GLY A 58 -1.38 -2.98 -10.16
N LYS A 59 -0.64 -3.59 -11.10
CA LYS A 59 -1.12 -3.83 -12.47
C LYS A 59 -1.59 -5.27 -12.65
N GLY A 60 -2.79 -5.44 -13.21
CA GLY A 60 -3.35 -6.73 -13.62
C GLY A 60 -3.86 -7.60 -12.48
N GLN A 61 -4.19 -8.85 -12.79
CA GLN A 61 -4.76 -9.81 -11.82
C GLN A 61 -3.74 -10.36 -10.82
N ILE A 62 -2.44 -10.21 -11.11
CA ILE A 62 -1.34 -10.83 -10.35
C ILE A 62 -0.88 -9.93 -9.20
N CYS A 63 -1.03 -8.61 -9.32
CA CYS A 63 -0.52 -7.64 -8.36
C CYS A 63 -1.66 -6.80 -7.82
N VAL A 64 -2.41 -7.34 -6.86
CA VAL A 64 -3.56 -6.67 -6.25
C VAL A 64 -3.07 -5.90 -5.02
N CYS A 65 -2.47 -4.74 -5.24
CA CYS A 65 -2.01 -3.87 -4.15
C CYS A 65 -2.23 -2.41 -4.48
N PHE A 66 -2.14 -1.57 -3.45
CA PHE A 66 -1.84 -0.16 -3.65
C PHE A 66 -0.49 0.19 -3.02
N ILE A 67 0.21 1.12 -3.65
CA ILE A 67 1.54 1.60 -3.29
C ILE A 67 1.39 3.07 -2.94
N THR A 68 1.92 3.47 -1.78
CA THR A 68 1.92 4.86 -1.36
C THR A 68 3.22 5.55 -1.77
N GLN A 69 3.08 6.77 -2.25
CA GLN A 69 4.17 7.57 -2.80
C GLN A 69 4.16 8.97 -2.19
N PHE A 70 5.33 9.49 -1.85
CA PHE A 70 5.49 10.88 -1.45
C PHE A 70 6.63 11.54 -2.23
N GLN A 71 6.54 12.86 -2.34
CA GLN A 71 7.56 13.68 -2.99
C GLN A 71 8.52 14.25 -1.94
N HIS A 72 9.83 14.17 -2.21
CA HIS A 72 10.90 14.78 -1.43
C HIS A 72 12.06 15.15 -2.37
N GLN A 73 12.57 16.39 -2.28
CA GLN A 73 13.66 16.90 -3.12
C GLN A 73 13.48 16.55 -4.62
N GLU A 74 12.33 16.90 -5.18
CA GLU A 74 11.94 16.67 -6.60
C GLU A 74 11.85 15.19 -7.03
N LYS A 75 12.01 14.25 -6.10
CA LYS A 75 11.92 12.80 -6.36
C LYS A 75 10.68 12.21 -5.70
N ILE A 76 10.15 11.17 -6.32
CA ILE A 76 9.03 10.38 -5.80
C ILE A 76 9.60 9.11 -5.16
N TYR A 77 9.19 8.84 -3.93
CA TYR A 77 9.61 7.67 -3.16
C TYR A 77 8.43 6.79 -2.82
N ASN A 78 8.59 5.48 -2.99
CA ASN A 78 7.61 4.50 -2.55
C ASN A 78 7.79 4.23 -1.06
N PHE A 79 6.76 4.49 -0.26
CA PHE A 79 6.86 4.38 1.19
C PHE A 79 6.42 3.00 1.70
N PHE A 80 5.18 2.59 1.41
CA PHE A 80 4.71 1.25 1.72
C PHE A 80 3.73 0.73 0.67
N LYS A 81 3.43 -0.55 0.76
CA LYS A 81 2.40 -1.23 -0.04
C LYS A 81 1.40 -1.90 0.85
N VAL A 82 0.14 -1.96 0.41
CA VAL A 82 -0.87 -2.81 1.04
C VAL A 82 -1.33 -3.83 0.03
N TRP A 83 -1.10 -5.10 0.38
CA TRP A 83 -1.42 -6.26 -0.43
C TRP A 83 -2.83 -6.76 -0.11
N GLU A 84 -3.46 -7.38 -1.10
CA GLU A 84 -4.70 -8.13 -0.97
C GLU A 84 -4.58 -9.29 0.01
N ASP A 85 -3.39 -9.85 0.18
CA ASP A 85 -3.10 -10.93 1.12
C ASP A 85 -3.00 -10.47 2.60
N THR A 86 -3.46 -9.24 2.85
CA THR A 86 -3.59 -8.60 4.16
C THR A 86 -2.30 -8.13 4.80
N ASN A 87 -1.26 -7.84 4.02
CA ASN A 87 -0.01 -7.29 4.55
C ASN A 87 0.18 -5.81 4.16
N VAL A 88 0.59 -5.00 5.13
CA VAL A 88 1.26 -3.72 4.90
C VAL A 88 2.76 -3.97 4.87
N GLN A 89 3.40 -3.68 3.75
CA GLN A 89 4.84 -3.81 3.57
C GLN A 89 5.49 -2.43 3.53
N ILE A 90 6.29 -2.09 4.54
CA ILE A 90 7.11 -0.87 4.52
C ILE A 90 8.31 -1.08 3.58
N LEU A 91 8.67 -0.06 2.80
CA LEU A 91 9.73 -0.13 1.78
C LEU A 91 10.92 0.78 2.12
N PRO A 92 11.65 0.53 3.22
CA PRO A 92 12.70 1.44 3.66
C PRO A 92 13.88 1.53 2.70
N ASN A 93 14.14 0.49 1.90
CA ASN A 93 15.20 0.49 0.87
C ASN A 93 14.82 1.31 -0.37
N LYS A 94 13.57 1.79 -0.45
CA LYS A 94 13.09 2.69 -1.49
C LYS A 94 13.02 4.14 -1.01
N LEU A 95 13.55 4.42 0.18
CA LEU A 95 13.71 5.76 0.74
C LEU A 95 15.16 6.21 0.58
N PRO A 96 15.44 7.51 0.68
CA PRO A 96 16.81 8.02 0.60
C PRO A 96 17.77 7.43 1.65
N LEU A 97 19.07 7.45 1.33
CA LEU A 97 20.11 6.81 2.13
C LEU A 97 20.40 7.58 3.42
N GLU A 98 20.21 8.90 3.41
CA GLU A 98 20.33 9.78 4.57
C GLU A 98 19.41 9.38 5.75
N PHE A 99 18.40 8.52 5.51
CA PHE A 99 17.46 8.05 6.52
C PHE A 99 17.86 6.75 7.22
N GLU A 100 19.04 6.17 6.97
CA GLU A 100 19.44 4.88 7.58
C GLU A 100 19.28 4.85 9.11
N HIS A 101 19.65 5.92 9.82
CA HIS A 101 19.48 5.99 11.28
C HIS A 101 17.99 6.01 11.68
N LYS A 102 17.15 6.74 10.92
CA LYS A 102 15.69 6.80 11.14
C LYS A 102 14.99 5.49 10.82
N LYS A 103 15.54 4.64 9.94
CA LYS A 103 14.99 3.29 9.67
C LYS A 103 15.06 2.41 10.92
N THR A 104 16.15 2.51 11.69
CA THR A 104 16.29 1.75 12.95
C THR A 104 15.26 2.24 13.99
N GLU A 105 15.09 3.56 14.11
CA GLU A 105 14.10 4.14 15.02
C GLU A 105 12.66 3.79 14.60
N LEU A 106 12.35 3.86 13.30
CA LEU A 106 11.06 3.42 12.75
C LEU A 106 10.77 1.97 13.11
N ARG A 107 11.75 1.08 12.93
CA ARG A 107 11.61 -0.33 13.31
C ARG A 107 11.24 -0.48 14.78
N GLN A 108 11.94 0.22 15.66
CA GLN A 108 11.70 0.15 17.10
C GLN A 108 10.29 0.65 17.45
N ARG A 109 9.90 1.82 16.94
CA ARG A 109 8.56 2.38 17.20
C ARG A 109 7.44 1.47 16.69
N LEU A 110 7.60 0.88 15.50
CA LEU A 110 6.65 -0.10 14.99
C LEU A 110 6.59 -1.35 15.87
N GLN A 111 7.74 -1.80 16.38
CA GLN A 111 7.79 -2.91 17.32
C GLN A 111 7.12 -2.57 18.65
N ASP A 112 7.23 -1.35 19.16
CA ASP A 112 6.60 -0.97 20.43
C ASP A 112 5.07 -0.93 20.30
N VAL A 113 4.55 -0.50 19.15
CA VAL A 113 3.11 -0.47 18.86
C VAL A 113 2.55 -1.87 18.60
N ILE A 114 3.28 -2.72 17.85
CA ILE A 114 2.74 -3.98 17.30
C ILE A 114 3.22 -5.21 18.10
N GLY A 115 4.33 -5.08 18.81
CA GLY A 115 5.21 -6.16 19.27
C GLY A 115 4.72 -7.01 20.43
N GLN A 116 3.52 -6.77 20.96
CA GLN A 116 2.86 -7.80 21.79
C GLN A 116 2.25 -8.94 20.94
N SER A 117 2.16 -8.76 19.62
CA SER A 117 1.75 -9.82 18.71
C SER A 117 2.98 -10.40 18.00
N ASN A 118 3.22 -11.71 18.16
CA ASN A 118 4.30 -12.48 17.50
C ASN A 118 4.16 -12.57 15.95
N LYS A 119 3.60 -11.56 15.29
CA LYS A 119 3.18 -11.60 13.87
C LYS A 119 3.93 -10.62 12.98
N LEU A 120 4.93 -9.94 13.52
CA LEU A 120 5.73 -8.96 12.79
C LEU A 120 7.01 -9.63 12.23
N ASP A 121 7.04 -9.90 10.92
CA ASP A 121 8.30 -10.26 10.25
C ASP A 121 9.05 -8.95 9.93
N LEU A 122 9.68 -8.37 10.96
CA LEU A 122 10.50 -7.15 10.81
C LEU A 122 11.68 -7.35 9.86
N SER A 123 12.13 -8.59 9.64
CA SER A 123 13.18 -8.84 8.64
C SER A 123 12.70 -8.46 7.23
N LYS A 124 11.38 -8.55 6.97
CA LYS A 124 10.74 -8.22 5.69
C LYS A 124 9.90 -6.96 5.70
N TRP A 125 9.80 -6.26 6.83
CA TRP A 125 8.99 -5.07 6.99
C TRP A 125 7.49 -5.29 6.69
N ASN A 126 7.00 -6.49 7.00
CA ASN A 126 5.62 -6.90 6.73
C ASN A 126 4.79 -6.95 8.01
N ILE A 127 3.62 -6.31 7.96
CA ILE A 127 2.68 -6.18 9.06
C ILE A 127 1.33 -6.71 8.59
N ARG A 128 0.78 -7.72 9.27
CA ARG A 128 -0.56 -8.22 8.93
C ARG A 128 -1.62 -7.21 9.37
N LEU A 129 -2.52 -6.81 8.48
CA LEU A 129 -3.68 -5.96 8.76
C LEU A 129 -4.54 -6.50 9.91
N SER A 130 -4.59 -7.83 10.06
CA SER A 130 -5.31 -8.47 11.17
C SER A 130 -4.81 -8.09 12.57
N VAL A 131 -3.58 -7.59 12.70
CA VAL A 131 -3.02 -7.08 13.95
C VAL A 131 -3.49 -5.66 14.24
N LEU A 132 -3.85 -4.92 13.20
CA LEU A 132 -4.26 -3.52 13.25
C LEU A 132 -5.80 -3.37 13.31
N LYS A 133 -6.52 -4.41 13.73
CA LYS A 133 -7.99 -4.35 13.87
C LYS A 133 -8.44 -3.52 15.06
N ASP A 134 -7.64 -3.53 16.12
CA ASP A 134 -7.86 -2.66 17.25
C ASP A 134 -7.59 -1.20 16.82
N GLU A 135 -8.58 -0.34 17.05
CA GLU A 135 -8.53 1.04 16.57
C GLU A 135 -7.40 1.85 17.22
N LEU A 136 -7.10 1.59 18.50
CA LEU A 136 -6.00 2.24 19.19
C LEU A 136 -4.66 1.83 18.59
N VAL A 137 -4.46 0.52 18.34
CA VAL A 137 -3.24 0.01 17.69
C VAL A 137 -3.10 0.56 16.27
N LEU A 138 -4.19 0.64 15.50
CA LEU A 138 -4.18 1.22 14.16
C LEU A 138 -3.78 2.69 14.19
N ASN A 139 -4.37 3.49 15.07
CA ASN A 139 -4.04 4.91 15.18
C ASN A 139 -2.58 5.12 15.59
N GLN A 140 -2.09 4.38 16.59
CA GLN A 140 -0.68 4.42 16.98
C GLN A 140 0.26 4.02 15.84
N PHE A 141 -0.13 3.01 15.05
CA PHE A 141 0.63 2.59 13.86
C PHE A 141 0.70 3.72 12.83
N LEU A 142 -0.44 4.36 12.53
CA LEU A 142 -0.52 5.48 11.59
C LEU A 142 0.27 6.70 12.10
N ASP A 143 0.27 6.97 13.41
CA ASP A 143 1.06 8.04 14.02
C ASP A 143 2.56 7.80 13.86
N VAL A 144 3.03 6.55 14.02
CA VAL A 144 4.43 6.19 13.77
C VAL A 144 4.80 6.43 12.30
N LEU A 145 3.93 6.08 11.35
CA LEU A 145 4.16 6.38 9.94
C LEU A 145 4.17 7.89 9.67
N ALA A 146 3.23 8.64 10.24
CA ALA A 146 3.11 10.09 10.10
C ALA A 146 4.36 10.80 10.60
N TRP A 147 4.83 10.44 11.80
CA TRP A 147 6.09 10.92 12.36
C TRP A 147 7.25 10.68 11.40
N PHE A 148 7.38 9.46 10.87
CA PHE A 148 8.50 9.13 10.00
C PHE A 148 8.49 9.91 8.67
N ILE A 149 7.31 10.15 8.10
CA ILE A 149 7.16 11.03 6.92
C ILE A 149 7.54 12.47 7.25
N TYR A 150 7.16 12.95 8.43
CA TYR A 150 7.51 14.28 8.89
C TYR A 150 9.03 14.43 9.04
N GLU A 151 9.71 13.45 9.64
CA GLU A 151 11.18 13.41 9.70
C GLU A 151 11.83 13.44 8.32
N ILE A 152 11.23 12.76 7.33
CA ILE A 152 11.70 12.82 5.94
C ILE A 152 11.56 14.21 5.33
N LYS A 153 10.45 14.91 5.62
CA LYS A 153 10.18 16.24 5.08
C LYS A 153 11.04 17.34 5.70
N LEU A 154 11.63 17.11 6.86
CA LEU A 154 12.48 18.09 7.55
C LEU A 154 13.92 18.14 7.03
N LEU A 155 14.38 17.10 6.34
CA LEU A 155 15.71 17.05 5.71
C LEU A 155 15.67 17.64 4.29
#